data_AF-A0A1J1HCR4-F1
#
_entry.id   AF-A0A1J1HCR4-F1
#
_cell.length_a   1.000
_cell.length_b   1.000
_cell.length_c   1.000
_cell.angle_alpha   90.00
_cell.angle_beta   90.00
_cell.angle_gamma   90.00
#
_symmetry.space_group_name_H-M   'P 1'
#
loop_
_entity.id
_entity.type
_entity.pdbx_description
1 polymer ?
#
loop_
_entity_poly.entity_id
_entity_poly.type
_entity_poly.pdbx_seq_one_letter_code
_entity_poly.pdbx_strand_id
1 'polypeptide(L)'
;MKVIKIFVLSFVFLLYKNSTIVHCGGYGDIAATSALQTVIKEPITLTIKDLYEHGVKSPITKLVHKIKKFLRYRKVLRWSRIWWILLVREIVGDNNIEKRTEKELREIWDQCTIAVFNNTLNTIDTKPLLFLHGILNECKENFSTKLRQDPSLIVVKMNQIIKSEIYRFWVSENYLKIARSGIFYKSITPSIVPPLPKEHTLRYLSSYMVDKLKALESKKNIESGKYEIDISSDEKTKKGEGDVDETTEDNLYEQLIKEENIDELAKEVILGEDTDDNESADNEVTDYNGDDNNESTDNEGEDTEDN
;
A
#
# COMPACT_ATOMS: atom_id res chain seq x y z
N MET A 1 26.16 5.94 34.20
CA MET A 1 26.76 6.32 32.89
C MET A 1 27.11 7.81 32.73
N LYS A 2 26.45 8.77 33.41
CA LYS A 2 26.77 10.21 33.25
C LYS A 2 28.09 10.64 33.94
N VAL A 3 28.43 10.05 35.09
CA VAL A 3 29.61 10.42 35.88
C VAL A 3 30.93 10.00 35.22
N ILE A 4 30.96 8.83 34.56
CA ILE A 4 32.15 8.33 33.87
C ILE A 4 32.53 9.24 32.68
N LYS A 5 31.55 9.78 31.95
CA LYS A 5 31.82 10.70 30.82
C LYS A 5 32.41 12.03 31.29
N ILE A 6 31.96 12.54 32.44
CA ILE A 6 32.50 13.77 33.06
C ILE A 6 33.92 13.53 33.58
N PHE A 7 34.18 12.37 34.18
CA PHE A 7 35.50 12.02 34.69
C PHE A 7 36.53 11.87 33.56
N VAL A 8 36.16 11.23 32.45
CA VAL A 8 37.03 11.11 31.26
C VAL A 8 37.28 12.49 30.63
N LEU A 9 36.26 13.35 30.52
CA LEU A 9 36.44 14.71 30.00
C LEU A 9 37.38 15.54 30.89
N SER A 10 37.26 15.42 32.22
CA SER A 10 38.10 16.13 33.16
C SER A 10 39.55 15.61 33.18
N PHE A 11 39.75 14.32 32.93
CA PHE A 11 41.07 13.70 32.83
C PHE A 11 41.80 14.11 31.55
N VAL A 12 41.08 14.18 30.41
CA VAL A 12 41.61 14.71 29.15
C VAL A 12 41.95 16.20 29.27
N PHE A 13 41.13 16.98 29.97
CA PHE A 13 41.38 18.40 30.21
C PHE A 13 42.63 18.64 31.08
N LEU A 14 42.85 17.81 32.10
CA LEU A 14 44.05 17.87 32.94
C LEU A 14 45.31 17.49 32.17
N LEU A 15 45.27 16.48 31.30
CA LEU A 15 46.39 16.11 30.43
C LEU A 15 46.69 17.21 29.40
N TYR A 16 45.66 17.85 28.84
CA TYR A 16 45.84 18.98 27.91
C TYR A 16 46.54 20.17 28.57
N LYS A 17 46.15 20.49 29.82
CA LYS A 17 46.70 21.63 30.57
C LYS A 17 48.12 21.39 31.10
N ASN A 18 48.55 20.12 31.23
CA ASN A 18 49.86 19.73 31.75
C ASN A 18 50.88 19.37 30.65
N SER A 19 50.68 19.89 29.44
CA SER A 19 51.69 19.85 28.39
C SER A 19 52.85 20.77 28.80
N THR A 20 53.82 20.24 29.53
CA THR A 20 55.09 20.91 29.80
C THR A 20 55.72 21.31 28.47
N ILE A 21 55.82 22.62 28.23
CA ILE A 21 56.61 23.18 27.15
C ILE A 21 58.07 22.94 27.52
N VAL A 22 58.64 21.85 27.02
CA VAL A 22 60.09 21.65 27.01
C VAL A 22 60.63 22.59 25.93
N HIS A 23 61.47 23.56 26.33
CA HIS A 23 62.31 24.33 25.40
C HIS A 23 63.71 23.73 25.44
N CYS A 24 64.01 22.86 24.48
CA CYS A 24 65.33 22.42 24.11
C CYS A 24 65.74 23.16 22.82
N GLY A 25 66.83 23.91 22.84
CA GLY A 25 67.24 24.76 21.72
C GLY A 25 67.49 24.00 20.42
N GLY A 26 66.59 24.17 19.44
CA GLY A 26 66.74 23.71 18.06
C GLY A 26 65.40 23.59 17.31
N TYR A 27 65.42 23.54 15.96
CA TYR A 27 64.22 23.31 15.13
C TYR A 27 63.57 21.92 15.34
N GLY A 28 64.26 21.00 16.03
CA GLY A 28 63.76 19.68 16.38
C GLY A 28 62.55 19.70 17.31
N ASP A 29 62.45 20.70 18.20
CA ASP A 29 61.31 20.86 19.11
C ASP A 29 60.03 21.23 18.36
N ILE A 30 60.14 22.02 17.29
CA ILE A 30 59.00 22.38 16.43
C ILE A 30 58.54 21.15 15.62
N ALA A 31 59.48 20.33 15.14
CA ALA A 31 59.15 19.08 14.45
C ALA A 31 58.49 18.05 15.39
N ALA A 32 59.00 17.90 16.62
CA ALA A 32 58.44 16.98 17.61
C ALA A 32 57.05 17.42 18.11
N THR A 33 56.87 18.71 18.40
CA THR A 33 55.57 19.26 18.83
C THR A 33 54.52 19.19 17.72
N SER A 34 54.89 19.51 16.48
CA SER A 34 53.97 19.37 15.33
C SER A 34 53.63 17.92 15.03
N ALA A 35 54.61 17.00 15.06
CA ALA A 35 54.36 15.56 14.89
C ALA A 35 53.43 15.01 15.98
N LEU A 36 53.66 15.34 17.25
CA LEU A 36 52.83 14.88 18.37
C LEU A 36 51.42 15.48 18.30
N GLN A 37 51.31 16.74 17.86
CA GLN A 37 50.04 17.38 17.61
C GLN A 37 49.25 16.67 16.52
N THR A 38 49.89 16.30 15.41
CA THR A 38 49.26 15.56 14.30
C THR A 38 48.86 14.14 14.72
N VAL A 39 49.76 13.39 15.34
CA VAL A 39 49.54 12.00 15.80
C VAL A 39 48.38 11.90 16.80
N ILE A 40 48.16 12.93 17.63
CA ILE A 40 47.05 12.94 18.58
C ILE A 40 45.78 13.53 17.96
N LYS A 41 45.86 14.67 17.28
CA LYS A 41 44.65 15.38 16.79
C LYS A 41 44.00 14.66 15.61
N GLU A 42 44.76 14.08 14.69
CA GLU A 42 44.17 13.47 13.48
C GLU A 42 43.32 12.22 13.78
N PRO A 43 43.79 11.23 14.57
CA PRO A 43 42.97 10.07 14.91
C PRO A 43 41.75 10.44 15.75
N ILE A 44 41.88 11.42 16.66
CA ILE A 44 40.75 11.92 17.45
C ILE A 44 39.72 12.60 16.53
N THR A 45 40.17 13.39 15.56
CA THR A 45 39.27 14.07 14.62
C THR A 45 38.52 13.07 13.74
N LEU A 46 39.20 12.03 13.24
CA LEU A 46 38.57 10.96 12.46
C LEU A 46 37.55 10.16 13.29
N THR A 47 37.91 9.77 14.50
CA THR A 47 36.98 9.04 15.39
C THR A 47 35.78 9.88 15.81
N ILE A 48 35.97 11.19 16.07
CA ILE A 48 34.87 12.11 16.34
C ILE A 48 33.98 12.27 15.10
N LYS A 49 34.56 12.34 13.89
CA LYS A 49 33.80 12.45 12.64
C LYS A 49 32.88 11.23 12.46
N ASP A 50 33.41 10.02 12.63
CA ASP A 50 32.62 8.79 12.52
C ASP A 50 31.56 8.68 13.63
N LEU A 51 31.93 9.00 14.87
CA LEU A 51 31.02 8.99 16.00
C LEU A 51 29.89 10.01 15.81
N TYR A 52 30.21 11.19 15.29
CA TYR A 52 29.23 12.21 15.00
C TYR A 52 28.33 11.79 13.84
N GLU A 53 28.88 11.27 12.75
CA GLU A 53 28.11 10.88 11.57
C GLU A 53 27.15 9.72 11.87
N HIS A 54 27.66 8.64 12.46
CA HIS A 54 26.88 7.43 12.69
C HIS A 54 26.15 7.42 14.03
N GLY A 55 26.76 7.99 15.08
CA GLY A 55 26.20 7.98 16.44
C GLY A 55 25.27 9.15 16.75
N VAL A 56 25.38 10.27 16.02
CA VAL A 56 24.60 11.49 16.30
C VAL A 56 23.75 11.91 15.11
N LYS A 57 24.38 12.25 13.98
CA LYS A 57 23.73 12.78 12.78
C LYS A 57 22.71 11.79 12.22
N SER A 58 23.09 10.53 11.99
CA SER A 58 22.18 9.50 11.47
C SER A 58 20.94 9.27 12.35
N PRO A 59 21.06 8.99 13.68
CA PRO A 59 19.88 8.78 14.51
C PRO A 59 19.02 10.03 14.69
N ILE A 60 19.61 11.22 14.80
CA ILE A 60 18.83 12.48 14.87
C ILE A 60 18.08 12.69 13.56
N THR A 61 18.73 12.47 12.41
CA THR A 61 18.09 12.60 11.10
C THR A 61 16.91 11.64 10.98
N LYS A 62 17.07 10.37 11.39
CA LYS A 62 15.97 9.38 11.43
C LYS A 62 14.83 9.84 12.36
N LEU A 63 15.16 10.41 13.52
CA LEU A 63 14.17 10.94 14.46
C LEU A 63 13.37 12.09 13.85
N VAL A 64 14.04 13.05 13.21
CA VAL A 64 13.40 14.19 12.54
C VAL A 64 12.46 13.70 11.44
N HIS A 65 12.88 12.75 10.60
CA HIS A 65 12.03 12.18 9.56
C HIS A 65 10.81 11.48 10.15
N LYS A 66 10.96 10.78 11.28
CA LYS A 66 9.85 10.15 11.99
C LYS A 66 8.85 11.18 12.54
N ILE A 67 9.33 12.33 13.03
CA ILE A 67 8.49 13.43 13.51
C ILE A 67 7.78 14.14 12.35
N LYS A 68 8.46 14.38 11.22
CA LYS A 68 7.80 14.93 10.01
C LYS A 68 6.65 14.05 9.56
N LYS A 69 6.88 12.72 9.54
CA LYS A 69 5.84 11.74 9.22
C LYS A 69 4.67 11.77 10.20
N PHE A 70 4.97 11.96 11.48
CA PHE A 70 3.97 12.08 12.55
C PHE A 70 3.09 13.34 12.39
N LEU A 71 3.68 14.49 12.08
CA LEU A 71 2.96 15.77 12.01
C LEU A 71 2.07 15.88 10.76
N ARG A 72 2.61 15.53 9.58
CA ARG A 72 1.89 15.75 8.31
C ARG A 72 0.89 14.64 7.99
N TYR A 73 1.24 13.38 8.19
CA TYR A 73 0.46 12.23 7.68
C TYR A 73 -0.41 11.56 8.74
N ARG A 74 -0.76 12.25 9.83
CA ARG A 74 -1.52 11.66 10.94
C ARG A 74 -2.84 11.00 10.51
N LYS A 75 -3.60 11.66 9.63
CA LYS A 75 -4.87 11.14 9.10
C LYS A 75 -4.64 9.89 8.24
N VAL A 76 -3.71 9.98 7.28
CA VAL A 76 -3.35 8.89 6.36
C VAL A 76 -2.87 7.65 7.10
N LEU A 77 -1.96 7.83 8.05
CA LEU A 77 -1.36 6.73 8.79
C LEU A 77 -2.39 6.00 9.66
N ARG A 78 -3.50 6.63 10.02
CA ARG A 78 -4.60 5.96 10.72
C ARG A 78 -5.23 4.89 9.83
N TRP A 79 -5.65 5.28 8.62
CA TRP A 79 -6.23 4.39 7.63
C TRP A 79 -5.24 3.32 7.18
N SER A 80 -4.02 3.75 6.88
CA SER A 80 -2.91 2.88 6.49
C SER A 80 -2.64 1.76 7.50
N ARG A 81 -2.67 2.05 8.81
CA ARG A 81 -2.47 1.03 9.85
C ARG A 81 -3.60 0.00 9.91
N ILE A 82 -4.85 0.43 9.71
CA ILE A 82 -6.01 -0.48 9.68
C ILE A 82 -5.85 -1.44 8.50
N TRP A 83 -5.60 -0.90 7.30
CA TRP A 83 -5.40 -1.71 6.10
C TRP A 83 -4.17 -2.61 6.18
N TRP A 84 -3.08 -2.15 6.78
CA TRP A 84 -1.91 -2.99 7.03
C TRP A 84 -2.24 -4.20 7.90
N ILE A 85 -2.99 -3.99 8.99
CA ILE A 85 -3.40 -5.09 9.88
C ILE A 85 -4.28 -6.10 9.14
N LEU A 86 -5.21 -5.62 8.29
CA LEU A 86 -6.04 -6.49 7.46
C LEU A 86 -5.21 -7.26 6.43
N LEU A 87 -4.27 -6.59 5.76
CA LEU A 87 -3.35 -7.23 4.81
C LEU A 87 -2.52 -8.34 5.47
N VAL A 88 -1.96 -8.07 6.65
CA VAL A 88 -1.17 -9.06 7.39
C VAL A 88 -2.04 -10.27 7.76
N ARG A 89 -3.30 -10.06 8.15
CA ARG A 89 -4.24 -11.16 8.44
C ARG A 89 -4.56 -12.00 7.20
N GLU A 90 -4.77 -11.36 6.05
CA GLU A 90 -5.04 -12.06 4.78
C GLU A 90 -3.83 -12.86 4.28
N ILE A 91 -2.62 -12.29 4.39
CA ILE A 91 -1.40 -12.94 3.93
C ILE A 91 -1.01 -14.10 4.84
N VAL A 92 -1.05 -13.91 6.15
CA VAL A 92 -0.53 -14.89 7.11
C VAL A 92 -1.59 -15.95 7.45
N GLY A 93 -2.87 -15.56 7.55
CA GLY A 93 -4.02 -16.44 7.79
C GLY A 93 -3.91 -17.20 9.11
N ASP A 94 -4.42 -16.65 10.21
CA ASP A 94 -4.42 -17.20 11.59
C ASP A 94 -3.08 -17.72 12.17
N ASN A 95 -2.00 -17.74 11.39
CA ASN A 95 -0.68 -18.20 11.79
C ASN A 95 0.09 -17.12 12.58
N ASN A 96 1.12 -17.54 13.31
CA ASN A 96 1.97 -16.63 14.08
C ASN A 96 2.77 -15.69 13.17
N ILE A 97 2.65 -14.38 13.43
CA ILE A 97 3.33 -13.33 12.66
C ILE A 97 4.67 -13.00 13.31
N GLU A 98 5.74 -12.95 12.49
CA GLU A 98 7.04 -12.50 12.94
C GLU A 98 7.07 -10.96 13.10
N LYS A 99 7.16 -10.50 14.35
CA LYS A 99 7.05 -9.06 14.70
C LYS A 99 8.19 -8.18 14.18
N ARG A 100 9.34 -8.77 13.82
CA ARG A 100 10.52 -8.01 13.37
C ARG A 100 10.37 -7.62 11.91
N THR A 101 10.17 -8.61 11.04
CA THR A 101 9.94 -8.44 9.61
C THR A 101 8.65 -7.68 9.33
N GLU A 102 7.61 -7.86 10.16
CA GLU A 102 6.39 -7.06 10.06
C GLU A 102 6.65 -5.55 10.17
N LYS A 103 7.59 -5.12 11.02
CA LYS A 103 7.93 -3.69 11.16
C LYS A 103 8.65 -3.15 9.93
N GLU A 104 9.52 -3.95 9.31
CA GLU A 104 10.27 -3.56 8.12
C GLU A 104 9.34 -3.45 6.90
N LEU A 105 8.48 -4.44 6.68
CA LEU A 105 7.47 -4.40 5.61
C LEU A 105 6.46 -3.26 5.83
N ARG A 106 6.13 -2.97 7.08
CA ARG A 106 5.27 -1.84 7.46
C ARG A 106 5.91 -0.48 7.13
N GLU A 107 7.23 -0.34 7.19
CA GLU A 107 7.89 0.89 6.77
C GLU A 107 7.77 1.09 5.25
N ILE A 108 7.85 0.01 4.47
CA ILE A 108 7.60 0.03 3.02
C ILE A 108 6.13 0.39 2.75
N TRP A 109 5.18 -0.23 3.46
CA TRP A 109 3.77 0.10 3.36
C TRP A 109 3.49 1.58 3.61
N ASP A 110 4.08 2.13 4.66
CA ASP A 110 3.92 3.55 4.96
C ASP A 110 4.51 4.44 3.86
N GLN A 111 5.60 4.05 3.20
CA GLN A 111 6.14 4.78 2.05
C GLN A 111 5.14 4.83 0.90
N CYS A 112 4.50 3.71 0.55
CA CYS A 112 3.44 3.69 -0.48
C CYS A 112 2.29 4.63 -0.10
N THR A 113 1.86 4.59 1.17
CA THR A 113 0.74 5.44 1.62
C THR A 113 1.05 6.93 1.56
N ILE A 114 2.31 7.31 1.81
CA ILE A 114 2.76 8.69 1.71
C ILE A 114 2.84 9.11 0.23
N ALA A 115 3.36 8.25 -0.64
CA ALA A 115 3.44 8.53 -2.07
C ALA A 115 2.05 8.76 -2.68
N VAL A 116 1.11 7.84 -2.43
CA VAL A 116 -0.28 7.95 -2.93
C VAL A 116 -0.99 9.17 -2.35
N PHE A 117 -0.77 9.47 -1.06
CA PHE A 117 -1.40 10.64 -0.45
C PHE A 117 -0.89 11.96 -1.05
N ASN A 118 0.38 12.06 -1.41
CA ASN A 118 0.89 13.27 -2.05
C ASN A 118 0.37 13.44 -3.49
N ASN A 119 -0.04 12.35 -4.14
CA ASN A 119 -0.54 12.35 -5.51
C ASN A 119 -2.07 12.54 -5.60
N THR A 120 -2.76 12.69 -4.47
CA THR A 120 -4.23 12.75 -4.42
C THR A 120 -4.71 14.05 -3.79
N LEU A 121 -5.60 14.75 -4.49
CA LEU A 121 -6.26 15.96 -3.98
C LEU A 121 -7.46 15.63 -3.08
N ASN A 122 -8.08 14.46 -3.30
CA ASN A 122 -9.23 14.01 -2.52
C ASN A 122 -8.85 13.74 -1.07
N THR A 123 -9.76 13.99 -0.14
CA THR A 123 -9.55 13.58 1.25
C THR A 123 -9.78 12.08 1.42
N ILE A 124 -8.98 11.43 2.26
CA ILE A 124 -9.14 9.99 2.54
C ILE A 124 -10.53 9.67 3.11
N ASP A 125 -11.07 10.57 3.93
CA ASP A 125 -12.33 10.33 4.63
C ASP A 125 -13.55 10.31 3.68
N THR A 126 -13.44 10.91 2.48
CA THR A 126 -14.51 10.96 1.48
C THR A 126 -14.47 9.79 0.51
N LYS A 127 -13.29 9.45 -0.03
CA LYS A 127 -13.13 8.37 -1.02
C LYS A 127 -12.02 7.39 -0.61
N PRO A 128 -12.18 6.63 0.49
CA PRO A 128 -11.14 5.74 1.00
C PRO A 128 -10.77 4.60 0.03
N LEU A 129 -11.71 4.16 -0.82
CA LEU A 129 -11.47 3.07 -1.76
C LEU A 129 -10.44 3.44 -2.85
N LEU A 130 -10.44 4.70 -3.31
CA LEU A 130 -9.44 5.20 -4.27
C LEU A 130 -8.03 5.13 -3.68
N PHE A 131 -7.89 5.53 -2.42
CA PHE A 131 -6.63 5.42 -1.70
C PHE A 131 -6.17 3.99 -1.56
N LEU A 132 -7.10 3.10 -1.20
CA LEU A 132 -6.79 1.69 -1.00
C LEU A 132 -6.32 1.05 -2.31
N HIS A 133 -7.03 1.29 -3.41
CA HIS A 133 -6.63 0.83 -4.74
C HIS A 133 -5.24 1.35 -5.13
N GLY A 134 -4.99 2.65 -4.97
CA GLY A 134 -3.69 3.26 -5.23
C GLY A 134 -2.57 2.68 -4.37
N ILE A 135 -2.81 2.51 -3.07
CA ILE A 135 -1.81 1.99 -2.12
C ILE A 135 -1.48 0.53 -2.41
N LEU A 136 -2.48 -0.31 -2.68
CA LEU A 136 -2.24 -1.71 -3.00
C LEU A 136 -1.44 -1.86 -4.29
N ASN A 137 -1.74 -1.07 -5.33
CA ASN A 137 -0.99 -1.09 -6.59
C ASN A 137 0.44 -0.59 -6.39
N GLU A 138 0.62 0.56 -5.72
CA GLU A 138 1.95 1.13 -5.44
C GLU A 138 2.80 0.14 -4.63
N CYS A 139 2.23 -0.47 -3.60
CA CYS A 139 2.94 -1.44 -2.78
C CYS A 139 3.20 -2.77 -3.51
N LYS A 140 2.32 -3.21 -4.41
CA LYS A 140 2.59 -4.39 -5.24
C LYS A 140 3.88 -4.19 -6.04
N GLU A 141 4.04 -3.03 -6.69
CA GLU A 141 5.26 -2.71 -7.44
C GLU A 141 6.48 -2.53 -6.52
N ASN A 142 6.29 -1.87 -5.37
CA ASN A 142 7.38 -1.63 -4.40
C ASN A 142 7.87 -2.92 -3.72
N PHE A 143 6.97 -3.87 -3.44
CA PHE A 143 7.35 -5.19 -2.93
C PHE A 143 7.99 -6.05 -4.01
N SER A 144 7.48 -6.01 -5.24
CA SER A 144 8.07 -6.73 -6.39
C SER A 144 9.53 -6.33 -6.65
N THR A 145 9.84 -5.03 -6.52
CA THR A 145 11.20 -4.51 -6.74
C THR A 145 12.17 -4.77 -5.59
N LYS A 146 11.68 -4.86 -4.34
CA LYS A 146 12.53 -5.05 -3.15
C LYS A 146 12.65 -6.48 -2.68
N LEU A 147 11.60 -7.29 -2.83
CA LEU A 147 11.56 -8.66 -2.36
C LEU A 147 11.95 -9.61 -3.49
N ARG A 148 13.14 -10.21 -3.39
CA ARG A 148 13.67 -11.10 -4.43
C ARG A 148 13.10 -12.52 -4.33
N GLN A 149 12.79 -12.99 -3.13
CA GLN A 149 12.16 -14.29 -2.89
C GLN A 149 11.06 -14.11 -1.86
N ASP A 150 9.83 -14.47 -2.25
CA ASP A 150 8.63 -14.33 -1.43
C ASP A 150 8.08 -15.70 -1.02
N PRO A 151 8.64 -16.35 0.03
CA PRO A 151 8.09 -17.62 0.52
C PRO A 151 6.66 -17.46 1.05
N SER A 152 6.30 -16.26 1.50
CA SER A 152 4.94 -15.95 1.96
C SER A 152 3.99 -15.49 0.83
N LEU A 153 4.47 -15.44 -0.41
CA LEU A 153 3.72 -15.07 -1.61
C LEU A 153 3.00 -13.71 -1.48
N ILE A 154 3.66 -12.72 -0.86
CA ILE A 154 3.08 -11.40 -0.56
C ILE A 154 2.59 -10.72 -1.84
N VAL A 155 3.46 -10.59 -2.85
CA VAL A 155 3.12 -9.93 -4.12
C VAL A 155 1.99 -10.66 -4.85
N VAL A 156 2.01 -12.00 -4.85
CA VAL A 156 0.98 -12.83 -5.50
C VAL A 156 -0.38 -12.65 -4.82
N LYS A 157 -0.42 -12.71 -3.48
CA LYS A 157 -1.66 -12.51 -2.71
C LYS A 157 -2.18 -11.09 -2.86
N MET A 158 -1.32 -10.07 -2.85
CA MET A 158 -1.73 -8.69 -3.14
C MET A 158 -2.34 -8.55 -4.53
N ASN A 159 -1.73 -9.18 -5.54
CA ASN A 159 -2.26 -9.18 -6.91
C ASN A 159 -3.65 -9.84 -6.97
N GLN A 160 -3.87 -10.94 -6.25
CA GLN A 160 -5.18 -11.57 -6.16
C GLN A 160 -6.20 -10.69 -5.44
N ILE A 161 -5.82 -10.03 -4.34
CA ILE A 161 -6.69 -9.09 -3.61
C ILE A 161 -7.15 -7.95 -4.53
N ILE A 162 -6.24 -7.40 -5.33
CA ILE A 162 -6.55 -6.34 -6.30
C ILE A 162 -7.50 -6.86 -7.39
N LYS A 163 -7.17 -8.00 -8.02
CA LYS A 163 -7.94 -8.56 -9.14
C LYS A 163 -9.33 -9.07 -8.76
N SER A 164 -9.47 -9.64 -7.56
CA SER A 164 -10.75 -10.13 -7.03
C SER A 164 -11.54 -9.06 -6.28
N GLU A 165 -10.94 -7.88 -6.09
CA GLU A 165 -11.53 -6.75 -5.39
C GLU A 165 -12.02 -7.05 -3.95
N ILE A 166 -11.44 -8.05 -3.29
CA ILE A 166 -11.73 -8.39 -1.88
C ILE A 166 -11.54 -7.18 -0.96
N TYR A 167 -10.64 -6.27 -1.32
CA TYR A 167 -10.37 -5.07 -0.52
C TYR A 167 -11.60 -4.15 -0.34
N ARG A 168 -12.69 -4.35 -1.09
CA ARG A 168 -13.99 -3.71 -0.85
C ARG A 168 -14.47 -3.95 0.59
N PHE A 169 -14.27 -5.16 1.13
CA PHE A 169 -14.64 -5.51 2.51
C PHE A 169 -13.75 -4.85 3.57
N TRP A 170 -12.62 -4.26 3.18
CA TRP A 170 -11.77 -3.52 4.13
C TRP A 170 -12.32 -2.12 4.43
N VAL A 171 -13.32 -1.68 3.66
CA VAL A 171 -14.05 -0.42 3.82
C VAL A 171 -15.48 -0.70 4.29
N SER A 172 -15.65 -1.59 5.27
CA SER A 172 -16.93 -1.83 5.94
C SER A 172 -17.16 -0.85 7.10
N GLU A 173 -18.41 -0.76 7.57
CA GLU A 173 -18.82 0.15 8.65
C GLU A 173 -17.94 0.07 9.91
N ASN A 174 -17.59 -1.15 10.33
CA ASN A 174 -16.75 -1.36 11.51
C ASN A 174 -15.38 -0.70 11.38
N TYR A 175 -14.77 -0.77 10.20
CA TYR A 175 -13.46 -0.16 9.92
C TYR A 175 -13.58 1.35 9.74
N LEU A 176 -14.67 1.84 9.11
CA LEU A 176 -14.96 3.26 8.98
C LEU A 176 -15.14 3.95 10.33
N LYS A 177 -15.83 3.31 11.28
CA LYS A 177 -15.99 3.81 12.66
C LYS A 177 -14.62 4.01 13.34
N ILE A 178 -13.72 3.03 13.22
CA ILE A 178 -12.37 3.11 13.79
C ILE A 178 -11.55 4.21 13.12
N ALA A 179 -11.61 4.32 11.79
CA ALA A 179 -10.86 5.33 11.06
C ALA A 179 -11.33 6.77 11.40
N ARG A 180 -12.62 6.96 11.68
CA ARG A 180 -13.18 8.26 12.09
C ARG A 180 -12.98 8.57 13.58
N SER A 181 -12.75 7.57 14.43
CA SER A 181 -12.71 7.67 15.91
C SER A 181 -11.61 8.54 16.55
N GLY A 182 -10.88 9.37 15.81
CA GLY A 182 -9.87 10.27 16.38
C GLY A 182 -8.61 9.59 16.92
N ILE A 183 -8.60 8.25 17.05
CA ILE A 183 -7.53 7.44 17.63
C ILE A 183 -6.20 7.69 16.91
N PHE A 184 -5.12 7.68 17.68
CA PHE A 184 -3.78 7.85 17.15
C PHE A 184 -3.26 6.54 16.51
N TYR A 185 -2.60 6.61 15.35
CA TYR A 185 -2.24 5.43 14.56
C TYR A 185 -1.35 4.41 15.28
N LYS A 186 -0.55 4.84 16.28
CA LYS A 186 0.28 3.94 17.10
C LYS A 186 -0.53 3.12 18.09
N SER A 187 -1.70 3.62 18.49
CA SER A 187 -2.62 2.93 19.39
C SER A 187 -3.43 1.87 18.66
N ILE A 188 -3.44 1.86 17.33
CA ILE A 188 -4.14 0.85 16.52
C ILE A 188 -3.34 -0.46 16.59
N THR A 189 -3.84 -1.40 17.38
CA THR A 189 -3.30 -2.75 17.52
C THR A 189 -4.20 -3.76 16.80
N PRO A 190 -3.69 -4.96 16.49
CA PRO A 190 -4.51 -6.04 15.95
C PRO A 190 -5.72 -6.38 16.82
N SER A 191 -5.66 -6.17 18.13
CA SER A 191 -6.80 -6.40 19.03
C SER A 191 -7.96 -5.42 18.84
N ILE A 192 -7.70 -4.20 18.37
CA ILE A 192 -8.73 -3.16 18.17
C ILE A 192 -9.42 -3.32 16.82
N VAL A 193 -8.68 -3.76 15.81
CA VAL A 193 -9.23 -3.97 14.46
C VAL A 193 -9.99 -5.29 14.47
N PRO A 194 -11.32 -5.31 14.26
CA PRO A 194 -12.08 -6.55 14.22
C PRO A 194 -11.61 -7.44 13.05
N PRO A 195 -11.62 -8.77 13.19
CA PRO A 195 -11.29 -9.67 12.09
C PRO A 195 -12.36 -9.60 10.99
N LEU A 196 -11.95 -9.89 9.76
CA LEU A 196 -12.90 -10.07 8.65
C LEU A 196 -13.69 -11.37 8.86
N PRO A 197 -14.97 -11.41 8.49
CA PRO A 197 -15.72 -12.66 8.37
C PRO A 197 -14.99 -13.64 7.44
N LYS A 198 -15.08 -14.95 7.74
CA LYS A 198 -14.33 -15.99 7.03
C LYS A 198 -14.58 -15.98 5.52
N GLU A 199 -15.81 -15.69 5.10
CA GLU A 199 -16.24 -15.62 3.70
C GLU A 199 -15.54 -14.50 2.91
N HIS A 200 -15.12 -13.43 3.59
CA HIS A 200 -14.48 -12.27 2.95
C HIS A 200 -12.96 -12.37 2.94
N THR A 201 -12.40 -13.51 3.31
CA THR A 201 -10.95 -13.74 3.32
C THR A 201 -10.47 -14.34 2.00
N LEU A 202 -9.23 -14.02 1.63
CA LEU A 202 -8.52 -14.59 0.50
C LEU A 202 -8.36 -16.11 0.65
N ARG A 203 -8.25 -16.61 1.89
CA ARG A 203 -8.18 -18.05 2.18
C ARG A 203 -9.44 -18.77 1.73
N TYR A 204 -10.62 -18.21 2.08
CA TYR A 204 -11.89 -18.78 1.65
C TYR A 204 -12.06 -18.67 0.14
N LEU A 205 -11.77 -17.51 -0.46
CA LEU A 205 -11.85 -17.34 -1.91
C LEU A 205 -10.94 -18.33 -2.66
N SER A 206 -9.70 -18.51 -2.19
CA SER A 206 -8.77 -19.46 -2.79
C SER A 206 -9.26 -20.90 -2.67
N SER A 207 -9.82 -21.30 -1.52
CA SER A 207 -10.40 -22.64 -1.35
C SER A 207 -11.59 -22.83 -2.28
N TYR A 208 -12.52 -21.86 -2.30
CA TYR A 208 -13.71 -21.89 -3.13
C TYR A 208 -13.37 -22.00 -4.62
N MET A 209 -12.38 -21.24 -5.09
CA MET A 209 -11.94 -21.31 -6.48
C MET A 209 -11.27 -22.64 -6.81
N VAL A 210 -10.49 -23.21 -5.90
CA VAL A 210 -9.91 -24.55 -6.07
C VAL A 210 -11.00 -25.61 -6.12
N ASP A 211 -11.98 -25.56 -5.21
CA ASP A 211 -13.09 -26.51 -5.18
C ASP A 211 -13.94 -26.41 -6.44
N LYS A 212 -14.23 -25.19 -6.92
CA LYS A 212 -14.98 -24.96 -8.15
C LYS A 212 -14.20 -25.40 -9.40
N LEU A 213 -12.92 -25.05 -9.52
CA LEU A 213 -12.09 -25.45 -10.66
C LEU A 213 -11.87 -26.96 -10.69
N LYS A 214 -11.59 -27.58 -9.54
CA LYS A 214 -11.44 -29.02 -9.40
C LYS A 214 -12.77 -29.74 -9.68
N ALA A 215 -13.90 -29.21 -9.19
CA ALA A 215 -15.21 -29.76 -9.51
C ALA A 215 -15.51 -29.67 -11.01
N LEU A 216 -15.25 -28.52 -11.64
CA LEU A 216 -15.43 -28.34 -13.08
C LEU A 216 -14.55 -29.29 -13.89
N GLU A 217 -13.26 -29.40 -13.58
CA GLU A 217 -12.34 -30.33 -14.27
C GLU A 217 -12.69 -31.80 -14.00
N SER A 218 -13.12 -32.14 -12.77
CA SER A 218 -13.49 -33.51 -12.42
C SER A 218 -14.86 -33.94 -12.97
N LYS A 219 -15.74 -33.00 -13.31
CA LYS A 219 -17.03 -33.28 -13.95
C LYS A 219 -16.96 -33.13 -15.46
N LYS A 220 -16.05 -32.30 -15.98
CA LYS A 220 -15.80 -32.16 -17.40
C LYS A 220 -15.05 -33.41 -17.90
N ASN A 221 -15.79 -34.31 -18.55
CA ASN A 221 -15.30 -35.52 -19.22
C ASN A 221 -14.95 -36.72 -18.32
N ILE A 222 -15.31 -36.73 -17.02
CA ILE A 222 -15.07 -37.87 -16.10
C ILE A 222 -16.39 -38.22 -15.39
N GLU A 223 -17.41 -38.60 -16.16
CA GLU A 223 -18.74 -38.93 -15.63
C GLU A 223 -18.87 -40.41 -15.23
N SER A 224 -17.84 -41.23 -15.45
CA SER A 224 -17.98 -42.70 -15.30
C SER A 224 -17.43 -43.28 -13.99
N GLY A 225 -16.73 -42.50 -13.16
CA GLY A 225 -15.90 -43.07 -12.08
C GLY A 225 -16.46 -43.02 -10.66
N LYS A 226 -17.59 -42.32 -10.42
CA LYS A 226 -18.11 -42.08 -9.06
C LYS A 226 -19.63 -42.13 -8.91
N TYR A 227 -20.37 -42.35 -9.98
CA TYR A 227 -21.82 -42.54 -9.90
C TYR A 227 -22.11 -44.03 -9.92
N GLU A 228 -21.94 -44.69 -8.76
CA GLU A 228 -22.62 -45.96 -8.52
C GLU A 228 -24.04 -45.62 -8.07
N ILE A 229 -25.01 -45.96 -8.92
CA ILE A 229 -26.43 -45.87 -8.57
C ILE A 229 -26.73 -47.17 -7.83
N ASP A 230 -26.81 -47.11 -6.51
CA ASP A 230 -27.34 -48.21 -5.71
C ASP A 230 -28.83 -48.36 -6.03
N ILE A 231 -29.17 -49.37 -6.85
CA ILE A 231 -30.54 -49.69 -7.21
C ILE A 231 -31.23 -50.28 -5.98
N SER A 232 -32.07 -49.49 -5.31
CA SER A 232 -33.05 -50.02 -4.37
C SER A 232 -34.13 -50.79 -5.15
N SER A 233 -34.37 -52.04 -4.76
CA SER A 233 -35.42 -52.87 -5.32
C SER A 233 -36.78 -52.35 -4.83
N ASP A 234 -37.39 -51.46 -5.60
CA ASP A 234 -38.78 -51.06 -5.38
C ASP A 234 -39.73 -52.18 -5.84
N GLU A 235 -39.80 -53.25 -5.05
CA GLU A 235 -40.99 -54.10 -4.96
C GLU A 235 -41.84 -53.66 -3.76
N LYS A 236 -42.55 -52.54 -3.93
CA LYS A 236 -43.81 -52.31 -3.22
C LYS A 236 -44.97 -52.54 -4.18
N THR A 237 -45.35 -53.82 -4.27
CA THR A 237 -46.73 -54.32 -4.37
C THR A 237 -47.80 -53.28 -4.77
N LYS A 238 -48.25 -53.36 -6.02
CA LYS A 238 -49.56 -52.81 -6.44
C LYS A 238 -50.67 -53.47 -5.63
N LYS A 239 -51.46 -52.66 -4.90
CA LYS A 239 -52.90 -52.89 -4.68
C LYS A 239 -53.59 -51.59 -4.27
N GLY A 240 -54.48 -51.10 -5.14
CA GLY A 240 -55.67 -50.32 -4.75
C GLY A 240 -55.62 -48.81 -4.99
N GLU A 241 -56.27 -48.39 -6.08
CA GLU A 241 -57.07 -47.16 -6.29
C GLU A 241 -56.50 -45.77 -5.98
N GLY A 242 -56.56 -44.90 -7.01
CA GLY A 242 -56.92 -43.49 -6.83
C GLY A 242 -55.92 -42.46 -7.33
N ASP A 243 -56.11 -42.04 -8.59
CA ASP A 243 -55.75 -40.78 -9.24
C ASP A 243 -54.36 -40.14 -9.09
N VAL A 244 -53.83 -39.87 -10.29
CA VAL A 244 -52.59 -39.20 -10.67
C VAL A 244 -52.74 -37.68 -10.51
N ASP A 245 -51.84 -37.04 -9.76
CA ASP A 245 -51.20 -35.78 -10.20
C ASP A 245 -49.94 -35.48 -9.37
N GLU A 246 -48.77 -35.93 -9.85
CA GLU A 246 -47.47 -35.42 -9.42
C GLU A 246 -46.62 -35.18 -10.69
N THR A 247 -46.74 -33.97 -11.24
CA THR A 247 -45.68 -33.37 -12.07
C THR A 247 -45.22 -32.10 -11.38
N THR A 248 -44.20 -32.21 -10.52
CA THR A 248 -43.69 -31.05 -9.78
C THR A 248 -42.18 -31.12 -9.55
N GLU A 249 -41.38 -31.38 -10.58
CA GLU A 249 -39.93 -31.09 -10.53
C GLU A 249 -39.36 -30.43 -11.80
N ASP A 250 -40.12 -30.33 -12.91
CA ASP A 250 -39.66 -29.64 -14.13
C ASP A 250 -39.81 -28.10 -14.10
N ASN A 251 -40.52 -27.54 -13.11
CA ASN A 251 -40.81 -26.10 -13.04
C ASN A 251 -39.72 -25.22 -12.40
N LEU A 252 -38.65 -25.79 -11.83
CA LEU A 252 -37.57 -24.97 -11.26
C LEU A 252 -36.53 -24.54 -12.31
N TYR A 253 -36.37 -25.34 -13.37
CA TYR A 253 -35.40 -25.06 -14.44
C TYR A 253 -35.92 -23.99 -15.42
N GLU A 254 -37.23 -23.91 -15.65
CA GLU A 254 -37.85 -22.88 -16.49
C GLU A 254 -37.90 -21.49 -15.84
N GLN A 255 -37.77 -21.40 -14.51
CA GLN A 255 -37.75 -20.13 -13.78
C GLN A 255 -36.37 -19.47 -13.75
N LEU A 256 -35.29 -20.26 -13.92
CA LEU A 256 -33.90 -19.75 -14.00
C LEU A 256 -33.52 -19.22 -15.38
N ILE A 257 -34.27 -19.57 -16.43
CA ILE A 257 -34.03 -19.09 -17.81
C ILE A 257 -34.77 -17.75 -18.06
N LYS A 258 -35.78 -17.41 -17.24
CA LYS A 258 -36.53 -16.14 -17.37
C LYS A 258 -35.85 -14.91 -16.74
N GLU A 259 -34.74 -15.06 -16.02
CA GLU A 259 -33.96 -13.94 -15.50
C GLU A 259 -32.86 -13.44 -16.47
N GLU A 260 -32.76 -14.00 -17.68
CA GLU A 260 -31.83 -13.55 -18.72
C GLU A 260 -32.32 -12.30 -19.50
N ASN A 261 -33.44 -11.68 -19.08
CA ASN A 261 -34.00 -10.47 -19.73
C ASN A 261 -33.57 -9.13 -19.10
N ILE A 262 -32.47 -9.10 -18.36
CA ILE A 262 -31.93 -7.84 -17.79
C ILE A 262 -31.27 -6.96 -18.89
N ASP A 263 -31.01 -7.51 -20.07
CA ASP A 263 -30.45 -6.74 -21.20
C ASP A 263 -31.46 -5.85 -21.94
N GLU A 264 -32.78 -6.00 -21.71
CA GLU A 264 -33.79 -5.07 -22.25
C GLU A 264 -34.01 -3.84 -21.34
N LEU A 265 -33.79 -3.96 -20.02
CA LEU A 265 -33.95 -2.82 -19.10
C LEU A 265 -32.79 -1.80 -19.19
N ALA A 266 -31.65 -2.20 -19.76
CA ALA A 266 -30.49 -1.34 -19.96
C ALA A 266 -30.58 -0.47 -21.24
N LYS A 267 -31.51 -0.76 -22.15
CA LYS A 267 -31.70 -0.01 -23.40
C LYS A 267 -32.71 1.14 -23.31
N GLU A 268 -33.61 1.13 -22.33
CA GLU A 268 -34.58 2.22 -22.11
C GLU A 268 -34.04 3.39 -21.25
N VAL A 269 -32.88 3.27 -20.62
CA VAL A 269 -32.29 4.38 -19.82
C VAL A 269 -31.35 5.28 -20.65
N ILE A 270 -31.04 4.92 -21.91
CA ILE A 270 -30.07 5.67 -22.75
C ILE A 270 -30.73 6.41 -23.93
N LEU A 271 -32.04 6.26 -24.16
CA LEU A 271 -32.75 6.97 -25.23
C LEU A 271 -34.12 7.45 -24.74
N GLY A 272 -34.17 8.62 -24.11
CA GLY A 272 -35.42 9.29 -23.76
C GLY A 272 -35.19 10.64 -23.09
N GLU A 273 -35.62 11.70 -23.77
CA GLU A 273 -35.77 13.09 -23.31
C GLU A 273 -34.55 14.01 -23.35
N ASP A 274 -34.25 14.45 -24.57
CA ASP A 274 -34.13 15.89 -24.86
C ASP A 274 -35.10 16.23 -26.01
N THR A 275 -35.56 17.50 -26.03
CA THR A 275 -36.48 18.20 -26.97
C THR A 275 -37.97 18.18 -26.58
N ASP A 276 -38.67 19.30 -26.45
CA ASP A 276 -38.39 20.73 -26.67
C ASP A 276 -39.49 21.56 -25.94
N ASP A 277 -39.19 22.83 -25.59
CA ASP A 277 -40.03 23.97 -26.01
C ASP A 277 -39.39 25.34 -25.68
N ASN A 278 -39.28 26.12 -26.77
CA ASN A 278 -38.93 27.54 -27.01
C ASN A 278 -39.37 28.56 -25.92
N GLU A 279 -38.86 29.80 -25.81
CA GLU A 279 -38.72 30.84 -26.86
C GLU A 279 -38.02 32.13 -26.36
N SER A 280 -37.61 32.97 -27.33
CA SER A 280 -37.19 34.40 -27.32
C SER A 280 -35.69 34.68 -27.08
N ALA A 281 -34.87 34.90 -28.11
CA ALA A 281 -34.78 36.03 -29.06
C ALA A 281 -34.27 37.33 -28.41
N ASP A 282 -33.00 37.68 -28.67
CA ASP A 282 -32.64 38.95 -29.30
C ASP A 282 -31.18 38.99 -29.80
N ASN A 283 -31.02 39.69 -30.93
CA ASN A 283 -29.83 39.86 -31.75
C ASN A 283 -28.75 40.75 -31.09
N GLU A 284 -27.47 40.50 -31.38
CA GLU A 284 -26.62 41.54 -31.99
C GLU A 284 -25.36 40.97 -32.65
N VAL A 285 -25.14 41.43 -33.87
CA VAL A 285 -24.03 41.17 -34.78
C VAL A 285 -22.97 42.25 -34.58
N THR A 286 -21.69 41.90 -34.51
CA THR A 286 -20.63 42.74 -35.12
C THR A 286 -19.46 41.88 -35.58
N ASP A 287 -19.29 41.85 -36.91
CA ASP A 287 -18.05 41.60 -37.64
C ASP A 287 -16.98 42.64 -37.25
N TYR A 288 -15.70 42.23 -37.25
CA TYR A 288 -14.61 43.01 -37.81
C TYR A 288 -13.44 42.09 -38.22
N ASN A 289 -13.16 42.11 -39.53
CA ASN A 289 -12.01 41.51 -40.21
C ASN A 289 -10.84 42.50 -40.35
N GLY A 290 -9.64 41.93 -40.50
CA GLY A 290 -8.49 42.49 -41.23
C GLY A 290 -7.41 43.14 -40.36
N ASP A 291 -6.12 43.05 -40.65
CA ASP A 291 -5.33 42.29 -41.63
C ASP A 291 -3.84 42.52 -41.27
N ASP A 292 -2.99 41.55 -41.59
CA ASP A 292 -1.60 41.62 -42.08
C ASP A 292 -0.57 42.63 -41.50
N ASN A 293 0.57 42.11 -41.02
CA ASN A 293 1.81 42.02 -41.82
C ASN A 293 3.07 41.68 -41.00
N ASN A 294 3.89 40.80 -41.59
CA ASN A 294 5.37 40.74 -41.68
C ASN A 294 6.24 41.31 -40.54
N GLU A 295 7.24 40.55 -40.08
CA GLU A 295 8.58 40.55 -40.71
C GLU A 295 9.48 39.47 -40.08
N SER A 296 10.16 38.74 -40.95
CA SER A 296 11.25 37.79 -40.68
C SER A 296 12.51 38.31 -41.34
N THR A 297 13.67 37.80 -40.88
CA THR A 297 15.08 38.03 -41.31
C THR A 297 15.78 39.15 -40.53
N ASP A 298 17.07 39.10 -40.18
CA ASP A 298 18.14 38.10 -40.18
C ASP A 298 19.33 38.71 -39.40
N ASN A 299 20.40 37.92 -39.23
CA ASN A 299 21.79 38.29 -38.93
C ASN A 299 22.17 38.55 -37.47
N GLU A 300 23.38 38.22 -36.99
CA GLU A 300 24.52 37.36 -37.34
C GLU A 300 25.47 37.57 -36.14
N GLY A 301 26.37 36.64 -35.82
CA GLY A 301 27.43 36.92 -34.86
C GLY A 301 27.99 35.68 -34.18
N GLU A 302 28.86 34.98 -34.91
CA GLU A 302 29.90 34.12 -34.36
C GLU A 302 30.71 34.84 -33.26
N ASP A 303 31.18 34.07 -32.26
CA ASP A 303 32.61 34.05 -31.94
C ASP A 303 32.92 32.85 -31.04
N THR A 304 33.76 31.97 -31.58
CA THR A 304 34.59 30.96 -30.90
C THR A 304 35.66 31.63 -30.04
N GLU A 305 36.03 31.03 -28.90
CA GLU A 305 37.42 30.62 -28.57
C GLU A 305 37.57 30.13 -27.11
N ASP A 306 38.10 28.90 -27.01
CA ASP A 306 39.05 28.33 -26.03
C ASP A 306 39.24 28.95 -24.62
N ASN A 307 38.96 28.12 -23.60
CA ASN A 307 39.90 27.68 -22.55
C ASN A 307 39.32 26.51 -21.73
#